data_AF-A0A6N8CN94-F1
#
_entry.id   AF-A0A6N8CN94-F1
#
_cell.length_a   1.000
_cell.length_b   1.000
_cell.length_c   1.000
_cell.angle_alpha   90.00
_cell.angle_beta   90.00
_cell.angle_gamma   90.00
#
_symmetry.space_group_name_H-M   'P 1'
#
loop_
_entity.id
_entity.type
_entity.pdbx_description
1 polymer ?
#
loop_
_entity_poly.entity_id
_entity_poly.type
_entity_poly.pdbx_seq_one_letter_code
_entity_poly.pdbx_strand_id
1 'polypeptide(L)'
;MANYKRTFILFSIIFLIESIACLVGLAYVYHHYTFLYLLNALSMTGLTFLALGLIIFIVQSGFFDATIYSFHRFFKSNRKKQLIDDEDEIDDNFAPQLNKKASRGFAVPLISVSLIFFIMSLILSIIFY
;
A
#
# COMPACT_ATOMS: atom_id res chain seq x y z
N MET A 1 24.49 -8.21 10.06
CA MET A 1 23.84 -9.51 9.73
C MET A 1 22.44 -9.69 10.35
N ALA A 2 22.10 -9.14 11.52
CA ALA A 2 20.79 -9.35 12.15
C ALA A 2 19.58 -8.81 11.36
N ASN A 3 19.72 -7.69 10.65
CA ASN A 3 18.61 -7.04 9.94
C ASN A 3 18.15 -7.81 8.69
N TYR A 4 19.06 -8.48 7.96
CA TYR A 4 18.69 -9.24 6.76
C TYR A 4 17.82 -10.46 7.11
N LYS A 5 18.15 -11.18 8.20
CA LYS A 5 17.38 -12.33 8.66
C LYS A 5 15.95 -11.94 9.03
N ARG A 6 15.78 -10.81 9.73
CA ARG A 6 14.47 -10.28 10.11
C ARG A 6 13.63 -9.90 8.89
N THR A 7 14.22 -9.20 7.92
CA THR A 7 13.52 -8.85 6.67
C THR A 7 13.13 -10.11 5.90
N PHE A 8 14.03 -11.09 5.78
CA PHE A 8 13.74 -12.37 5.11
C PHE A 8 12.61 -13.16 5.79
N ILE A 9 12.58 -13.19 7.13
CA ILE A 9 11.50 -13.83 7.89
C ILE A 9 10.16 -13.12 7.61
N LEU A 10 10.14 -11.78 7.54
CA LEU A 10 8.92 -11.04 7.19
C LEU A 10 8.42 -11.38 5.79
N PHE A 11 9.31 -11.44 4.79
CA PHE A 11 8.96 -11.88 3.44
C PHE A 11 8.36 -13.29 3.44
N SER A 12 8.97 -14.24 4.17
CA SER A 12 8.50 -15.62 4.25
C SER A 12 7.13 -15.73 4.93
N ILE A 13 6.91 -14.98 6.02
CA ILE A 13 5.61 -14.95 6.72
C ILE A 13 4.51 -14.38 5.82
N ILE A 14 4.78 -13.27 5.13
CA ILE A 14 3.81 -12.65 4.21
C ILE A 14 3.46 -13.60 3.06
N PHE A 15 4.47 -14.24 2.47
CA PHE A 15 4.28 -15.26 1.44
C PHE A 15 3.38 -16.41 1.91
N LEU A 16 3.60 -16.91 3.14
CA LEU A 16 2.76 -17.97 3.71
C LEU A 16 1.33 -17.50 3.93
N ILE A 17 1.13 -16.29 4.44
CA ILE A 17 -0.21 -15.71 4.66
C ILE A 17 -0.97 -15.57 3.33
N GLU A 18 -0.33 -15.02 2.29
CA GLU A 18 -0.96 -14.88 0.97
C GLU A 18 -1.28 -16.23 0.34
N SER A 19 -0.39 -17.22 0.48
CA SER A 19 -0.62 -18.58 0.00
C SER A 19 -1.82 -19.24 0.69
N ILE A 20 -1.92 -19.09 2.02
CA ILE A 20 -3.08 -19.58 2.79
C ILE A 20 -4.35 -18.85 2.35
N ALA A 21 -4.31 -17.53 2.19
CA ALA A 21 -5.45 -16.74 1.73
C ALA A 21 -5.93 -17.17 0.33
N CYS A 22 -4.99 -17.51 -0.58
CA CYS A 22 -5.31 -18.02 -1.90
C CYS A 22 -6.02 -19.37 -1.82
N LEU A 23 -5.54 -20.31 -1.00
CA LEU A 23 -6.18 -21.60 -0.79
C LEU A 23 -7.58 -21.46 -0.18
N VAL A 24 -7.76 -20.55 0.78
CA VAL A 24 -9.06 -20.22 1.36
C VAL A 24 -9.99 -19.63 0.28
N GLY A 25 -9.50 -18.70 -0.53
CA GLY A 25 -10.27 -18.13 -1.64
C GLY A 25 -10.72 -19.20 -2.63
N LEU A 26 -9.84 -20.15 -2.97
CA LEU A 26 -10.18 -21.26 -3.86
C LEU A 26 -11.27 -22.17 -3.26
N ALA A 27 -11.15 -22.52 -1.98
CA ALA A 27 -12.08 -23.42 -1.31
C ALA A 27 -13.47 -22.82 -1.09
N TYR A 28 -13.55 -21.53 -0.73
CA TYR A 28 -14.81 -20.88 -0.32
C TYR A 28 -15.47 -20.03 -1.40
N VAL A 29 -14.73 -19.46 -2.36
CA VAL A 29 -15.31 -18.57 -3.38
C VAL A 29 -15.64 -19.33 -4.65
N TYR A 30 -14.71 -20.17 -5.12
CA TYR A 30 -14.84 -20.81 -6.44
C TYR A 30 -15.45 -22.21 -6.37
N HIS A 31 -15.27 -22.95 -5.27
CA HIS A 31 -15.73 -24.34 -5.08
C HIS A 31 -15.29 -25.35 -6.17
N HIS A 32 -14.47 -24.92 -7.13
CA HIS A 32 -13.96 -25.68 -8.26
C HIS A 32 -12.44 -25.55 -8.30
N TYR A 33 -11.77 -26.69 -8.50
CA TYR A 33 -10.31 -26.78 -8.46
C TYR A 33 -9.66 -26.78 -9.84
N THR A 34 -10.29 -26.13 -10.83
CA THR A 34 -9.72 -26.00 -12.17
C THR A 34 -8.54 -25.02 -12.15
N PHE A 35 -7.56 -25.24 -13.02
CA PHE A 35 -6.39 -24.37 -13.17
C PHE A 35 -6.76 -22.88 -13.36
N LEU A 36 -7.84 -22.59 -14.11
CA LEU A 36 -8.35 -21.23 -14.29
C LEU A 36 -8.81 -20.59 -12.97
N TYR A 37 -9.52 -21.34 -12.12
CA TYR A 37 -9.97 -20.83 -10.82
C TYR A 37 -8.82 -20.63 -9.84
N LEU A 38 -7.77 -21.45 -9.94
CA LEU A 38 -6.53 -21.24 -9.20
C LEU A 38 -5.85 -19.93 -9.61
N LEU A 39 -5.76 -19.64 -10.92
CA LEU A 39 -5.20 -18.37 -11.41
C LEU A 39 -6.04 -17.17 -10.99
N ASN A 40 -7.37 -17.28 -11.05
CA ASN A 40 -8.26 -16.22 -10.60
C ASN A 40 -8.16 -15.99 -9.08
N ALA A 41 -8.09 -17.04 -8.28
CA ALA A 41 -7.87 -16.92 -6.84
C ALA A 41 -6.53 -16.24 -6.55
N LEU A 42 -5.45 -16.65 -7.23
CA LEU A 42 -4.11 -16.09 -7.06
C LEU A 42 -4.06 -14.60 -7.42
N SER A 43 -4.65 -14.24 -8.56
CA SER A 43 -4.74 -12.85 -9.04
C SER A 43 -5.56 -11.99 -8.08
N MET A 44 -6.72 -12.48 -7.63
CA MET A 44 -7.60 -11.74 -6.73
C MET A 44 -6.96 -11.53 -5.35
N THR A 45 -6.29 -12.55 -4.80
CA THR A 45 -5.56 -12.40 -3.55
C THR A 45 -4.38 -11.46 -3.70
N GLY A 46 -3.56 -11.62 -4.75
CA GLY A 46 -2.42 -10.73 -4.99
C GLY A 46 -2.84 -9.28 -5.12
N LEU A 47 -3.92 -9.01 -5.86
CA LEU A 47 -4.45 -7.66 -6.04
C LEU A 47 -4.99 -7.07 -4.72
N THR A 48 -5.68 -7.87 -3.91
CA THR A 48 -6.24 -7.43 -2.62
C THR A 48 -5.13 -7.05 -1.64
N PHE A 49 -4.11 -7.91 -1.49
CA PHE A 49 -2.98 -7.64 -0.61
C PHE A 49 -2.10 -6.50 -1.14
N LEU A 50 -1.95 -6.37 -2.46
CA LEU A 50 -1.27 -5.23 -3.08
C LEU A 50 -1.99 -3.92 -2.77
N ALA A 51 -3.32 -3.88 -2.93
CA ALA A 51 -4.11 -2.69 -2.61
C ALA A 51 -3.98 -2.32 -1.12
N LEU A 52 -4.09 -3.31 -0.21
CA LEU A 52 -3.88 -3.10 1.22
C LEU A 52 -2.46 -2.59 1.53
N GLY A 53 -1.43 -3.18 0.92
CA GLY A 53 -0.04 -2.76 1.07
C GLY A 53 0.19 -1.33 0.63
N LEU A 54 -0.40 -0.93 -0.51
CA LEU A 54 -0.35 0.45 -1.00
C LEU A 54 -1.07 1.43 -0.07
N ILE A 55 -2.25 1.07 0.44
CA ILE A 55 -2.98 1.90 1.42
C ILE A 55 -2.12 2.11 2.67
N ILE A 56 -1.55 1.03 3.21
CA ILE A 56 -0.67 1.09 4.39
C ILE A 56 0.55 1.96 4.09
N PHE A 57 1.14 1.84 2.89
CA PHE A 57 2.29 2.66 2.48
C PHE A 57 1.94 4.15 2.43
N ILE A 58 0.79 4.50 1.83
CA ILE A 58 0.32 5.89 1.73
C ILE A 58 0.09 6.46 3.14
N VAL A 59 -0.59 5.72 4.01
CA VAL A 59 -0.83 6.15 5.41
C VAL A 59 0.47 6.31 6.18
N GLN A 60 1.41 5.36 6.08
CA GLN A 60 2.71 5.42 6.77
C GLN A 60 3.65 6.51 6.24
N SER A 61 3.44 6.95 5.00
CA SER A 61 4.26 8.00 4.38
C SER A 61 3.91 9.43 4.81
N GLY A 62 2.81 9.62 5.56
CA GLY A 62 2.30 10.96 5.88
C GLY A 62 1.77 11.70 4.66
N PHE A 63 1.43 10.97 3.58
CA PHE A 63 0.90 11.55 2.34
C PHE A 63 -0.38 12.37 2.58
N PHE A 64 -1.25 11.89 3.48
CA PHE A 64 -2.46 12.60 3.85
C PHE A 64 -2.17 13.91 4.61
N ASP A 65 -1.17 13.93 5.50
CA ASP A 65 -0.77 15.16 6.22
C ASP A 65 -0.22 16.21 5.25
N ALA A 66 0.61 15.80 4.29
CA ALA A 66 1.11 16.69 3.24
C ALA A 66 -0.02 17.22 2.34
N THR A 67 -1.02 16.38 2.05
CA THR A 67 -2.19 16.74 1.24
C THR A 67 -3.08 17.76 1.98
N ILE A 68 -3.40 17.50 3.25
CA ILE A 68 -4.20 18.40 4.10
C ILE A 68 -3.48 19.75 4.26
N TYR A 69 -2.17 19.74 4.50
CA TYR A 69 -1.37 20.95 4.57
C TYR A 69 -1.43 21.75 3.27
N SER A 70 -1.31 21.08 2.12
CA SER A 70 -1.38 21.73 0.80
C SER A 70 -2.74 22.37 0.55
N PHE A 71 -3.83 21.68 0.91
CA PHE A 71 -5.18 22.25 0.83
C PHE A 71 -5.35 23.43 1.79
N HIS A 72 -4.91 23.31 3.04
CA HIS A 72 -4.98 24.40 4.01
C HIS A 72 -4.25 25.65 3.51
N ARG A 73 -3.04 25.47 2.97
CA ARG A 73 -2.25 26.55 2.35
C ARG A 73 -2.95 27.12 1.11
N PHE A 74 -3.56 26.30 0.27
CA PHE A 74 -4.28 26.74 -0.92
C PHE A 74 -5.52 27.58 -0.57
N PHE A 75 -6.34 27.11 0.38
CA PHE A 75 -7.50 27.86 0.87
C PHE A 75 -7.08 29.17 1.58
N LYS A 76 -6.00 29.16 2.36
CA LYS A 76 -5.44 30.38 2.99
C LYS A 76 -4.93 31.38 1.94
N SER A 77 -4.28 30.91 0.89
CA SER A 77 -3.80 31.75 -0.23
C SER A 77 -4.98 32.39 -1.00
N ASN A 78 -6.04 31.63 -1.26
CA ASN A 78 -7.25 32.16 -1.89
C ASN A 78 -7.98 33.17 -1.00
N ARG A 79 -8.02 32.95 0.32
CA ARG A 79 -8.65 33.88 1.27
C ARG A 79 -7.85 35.17 1.46
N LYS A 80 -6.51 35.10 1.50
CA LYS A 80 -5.61 36.28 1.52
C LYS A 80 -5.72 37.14 0.26
N LYS A 81 -6.16 36.59 -0.88
CA LYS A 81 -6.40 37.37 -2.10
C LYS A 81 -7.64 38.27 -2.02
N GLN A 82 -8.54 38.04 -1.05
CA GLN A 82 -9.76 38.82 -0.85
C GLN A 82 -9.69 39.81 0.32
N LEU A 83 -8.70 39.69 1.22
CA LEU A 83 -8.55 40.56 2.39
C LEU A 83 -7.08 40.93 2.50
N ILE A 84 -6.75 42.11 2.01
CA ILE A 84 -5.51 42.82 2.36
C ILE A 84 -5.72 43.36 3.77
N ASP A 85 -4.67 43.25 4.56
CA ASP A 85 -4.48 43.73 5.93
C ASP A 85 -4.95 42.85 7.10
N ASP A 86 -3.97 42.75 7.99
CA ASP A 86 -4.01 42.50 9.42
C ASP A 86 -4.22 41.08 9.96
N GLU A 87 -3.33 40.78 10.91
CA GLU A 87 -3.47 39.81 11.98
C GLU A 87 -3.36 38.33 11.56
N ASP A 88 -2.12 37.83 11.55
CA ASP A 88 -1.61 37.11 12.73
C ASP A 88 -0.51 36.11 12.36
N GLU A 89 0.64 36.33 13.00
CA GLU A 89 1.72 35.39 13.22
C GLU A 89 1.20 34.20 14.04
N ILE A 90 0.57 33.21 13.38
CA ILE A 90 0.32 31.91 14.01
C ILE A 90 0.94 30.81 13.14
N ASP A 91 2.15 30.47 13.60
CA ASP A 91 2.80 29.17 13.60
C ASP A 91 3.18 28.55 12.24
N ASP A 92 4.33 28.98 11.72
CA ASP A 92 5.10 28.29 10.66
C ASP A 92 5.57 26.86 11.06
N ASN A 93 5.15 26.36 12.21
CA ASN A 93 5.54 25.07 12.77
C ASN A 93 4.70 23.89 12.25
N PHE A 94 3.68 24.15 11.41
CA PHE A 94 2.93 23.13 10.68
C PHE A 94 3.59 22.73 9.35
N ALA A 95 4.92 22.77 9.25
CA ALA A 95 5.60 22.11 8.16
C ALA A 95 5.34 20.59 8.32
N PRO A 96 4.71 19.91 7.35
CA PRO A 96 4.55 18.47 7.44
C PRO A 96 5.95 17.90 7.55
N GLN A 97 6.29 17.39 8.73
CA GLN A 97 7.48 16.57 8.89
C GLN A 97 7.19 15.33 8.08
N LEU A 98 7.52 15.35 6.78
CA LEU A 98 7.59 14.17 5.94
C LEU A 98 8.57 13.27 6.68
N ASN A 99 8.01 12.39 7.49
CA ASN A 99 8.78 11.62 8.42
C ASN A 99 9.62 10.73 7.52
N LYS A 100 10.90 11.07 7.31
CA LYS A 100 11.85 10.32 6.47
C LYS A 100 12.02 8.87 6.96
N LYS A 101 11.47 8.60 8.14
CA LYS A 101 11.27 7.29 8.77
C LYS A 101 9.97 6.59 8.34
N ALA A 102 9.28 7.06 7.30
CA ALA A 102 8.19 6.37 6.61
C ALA A 102 8.62 4.92 6.44
N SER A 103 7.95 4.07 7.22
CA SER A 103 8.51 2.86 7.75
C SER A 103 8.78 1.86 6.62
N ARG A 104 10.07 1.64 6.35
CA ARG A 104 10.58 0.46 5.63
C ARG A 104 10.20 -0.88 6.29
N GLY A 105 9.38 -0.88 7.34
CA GLY A 105 9.19 -2.02 8.23
C GLY A 105 8.29 -3.12 7.68
N PHE A 106 7.16 -2.80 7.04
CA PHE A 106 6.15 -3.81 6.68
C PHE A 106 5.43 -3.58 5.34
N ALA A 107 5.19 -2.32 4.95
CA ALA A 107 4.47 -2.04 3.70
C ALA A 107 5.25 -2.48 2.45
N VAL A 108 6.57 -2.27 2.44
CA VAL A 108 7.45 -2.63 1.31
C VAL A 108 7.49 -4.13 1.04
N PRO A 109 7.76 -5.02 2.03
CA PRO A 109 7.75 -6.46 1.78
C PRO A 109 6.37 -6.96 1.38
N LEU A 110 5.29 -6.38 1.93
CA LEU A 110 3.92 -6.73 1.54
C LEU A 110 3.69 -6.44 0.06
N ILE A 111 3.88 -5.19 -0.37
CA ILE A 111 3.70 -4.79 -1.78
C ILE A 111 4.55 -5.64 -2.71
N SER A 112 5.79 -5.93 -2.33
CA SER A 112 6.73 -6.68 -3.17
C SER A 112 6.26 -8.13 -3.38
N VAL A 113 5.80 -8.82 -2.33
CA VAL A 113 5.28 -10.20 -2.44
C VAL A 113 4.00 -10.22 -3.27
N SER A 114 3.04 -9.34 -2.93
CA SER A 114 1.76 -9.31 -3.62
C SER A 114 1.89 -8.95 -5.10
N LEU A 115 2.83 -8.04 -5.44
CA LEU A 115 3.13 -7.68 -6.82
C LEU A 115 3.69 -8.87 -7.61
N ILE A 116 4.60 -9.64 -7.01
CA ILE A 116 5.15 -10.85 -7.64
C ILE A 116 4.04 -11.88 -7.86
N PHE A 117 3.16 -12.10 -6.88
CA PHE A 117 2.02 -13.01 -7.01
C PHE A 117 1.09 -12.61 -8.16
N PHE A 118 0.75 -11.31 -8.21
CA PHE A 118 -0.12 -10.79 -9.25
C PHE A 118 0.51 -10.89 -10.64
N ILE A 119 1.77 -10.46 -10.80
CA ILE A 119 2.49 -10.56 -12.09
C ILE A 119 2.62 -12.02 -12.53
N MET A 120 2.99 -12.92 -11.61
CA MET A 120 3.06 -14.35 -11.93
C MET A 120 1.70 -14.87 -12.40
N SER A 121 0.62 -14.54 -11.70
CA SER A 121 -0.73 -14.95 -12.10
C SER A 121 -1.10 -14.45 -13.50
N LEU A 122 -0.69 -13.23 -13.85
CA LEU A 122 -0.96 -12.61 -15.15
C LEU A 122 -0.15 -13.29 -16.26
N ILE A 123 1.14 -13.54 -16.03
CA ILE A 123 2.01 -14.27 -16.97
C ILE A 123 1.46 -15.68 -17.21
N LEU A 124 1.12 -16.41 -16.14
CA LEU A 124 0.53 -17.74 -16.23
C LEU A 124 -0.80 -17.71 -16.98
N SER A 125 -1.64 -16.70 -16.73
CA SER A 125 -2.89 -16.54 -17.47
C SER A 125 -2.63 -16.37 -18.96
N ILE A 126 -1.72 -15.49 -19.37
CA ILE A 126 -1.41 -15.24 -20.80
C ILE A 126 -0.83 -16.48 -21.49
N ILE A 127 -0.01 -17.26 -20.79
CA ILE A 127 0.65 -18.43 -21.39
C ILE A 127 -0.33 -19.58 -21.60
N PHE A 128 -1.24 -19.81 -20.64
CA PHE A 128 -2.13 -20.96 -20.62
C PHE A 128 -3.53 -20.68 -21.18
N TYR A 129 -3.90 -19.41 -21.36
CA TYR A 129 -5.23 -18.99 -21.81
C TYR A 129 -5.16 -17.75 -22.71
#